data_AF-A0A940HLR1-F1
#
_entry.id   AF-A0A940HLR1-F1
#
_cell.length_a   1.000
_cell.length_b   1.000
_cell.length_c   1.000
_cell.angle_alpha   90.00
_cell.angle_beta   90.00
_cell.angle_gamma   90.00
#
_symmetry.space_group_name_H-M   'P 1'
#
loop_
_entity.id
_entity.type
_entity.pdbx_description
1 polymer ?
#
loop_
_entity_poly.entity_id
_entity_poly.type
_entity_poly.pdbx_seq_one_letter_code
_entity_poly.pdbx_strand_id
1 'polypeptide(L)' 'MQEQAHAAGTRSHRDGSPTGRPRVVVIGDALVDEVVVDGTTTRHPGGSALNVAIGLAIPGVPATLLTSIGED' A
#
# COMPACT_ATOMS: atom_id res chain seq x y z
N MET A 1 -16.82 -9.95 -34.30
CA MET A 1 -16.35 -9.04 -33.23
C MET A 1 -16.42 -9.80 -31.91
N GLN A 2 -15.31 -10.35 -31.47
CA GLN A 2 -15.16 -10.87 -30.11
C GLN A 2 -14.07 -10.03 -29.46
N GLU A 3 -14.48 -9.18 -28.52
CA GLU A 3 -13.61 -8.32 -27.74
C GLU A 3 -13.05 -9.16 -26.58
N GLN A 4 -11.85 -9.70 -26.78
CA GLN A 4 -11.14 -10.41 -25.73
C GLN A 4 -10.47 -9.37 -24.82
N ALA A 5 -11.13 -9.04 -23.72
CA ALA A 5 -10.52 -8.31 -22.61
C ALA A 5 -9.40 -9.17 -22.01
N HIS A 6 -8.16 -8.80 -22.32
CA HIS A 6 -6.95 -9.40 -21.79
C HIS A 6 -6.83 -9.03 -20.29
N ALA A 7 -7.47 -9.82 -19.42
CA ALA A 7 -7.25 -9.73 -17.99
C ALA A 7 -5.76 -9.98 -17.73
N ALA A 8 -5.03 -8.92 -17.40
CA ALA A 8 -3.61 -8.97 -17.07
C ALA A 8 -3.42 -9.90 -15.88
N GLY A 9 -3.03 -11.15 -16.15
CA GLY A 9 -2.72 -12.13 -15.12
C GLY A 9 -1.59 -11.60 -14.25
N THR A 10 -1.88 -11.39 -12.96
CA THR A 10 -0.88 -10.99 -11.96
C THR A 10 0.15 -12.11 -11.86
N ARG A 11 1.27 -11.96 -12.57
CA ARG A 11 2.38 -12.91 -12.48
C ARG A 11 3.01 -12.80 -11.10
N SER A 12 2.72 -13.76 -10.23
CA SER A 12 3.38 -13.91 -8.94
C SER A 12 4.86 -14.21 -9.18
N HIS A 13 5.73 -13.22 -8.97
CA HIS A 13 7.17 -13.43 -8.97
C HIS A 13 7.54 -14.06 -7.62
N ARG A 14 7.55 -15.39 -7.57
CA ARG A 14 8.00 -16.13 -6.38
C ARG A 14 9.53 -16.07 -6.30
N ASP A 15 10.03 -15.37 -5.30
CA ASP A 15 11.35 -15.63 -4.71
C ASP A 15 11.37 -17.11 -4.26
N GLY A 16 12.34 -17.87 -4.77
CA GLY A 16 12.39 -19.33 -4.71
C GLY A 16 12.90 -19.92 -3.40
N SER A 17 12.72 -19.27 -2.25
CA SER A 17 13.03 -19.89 -0.96
C SER A 17 11.82 -20.64 -0.38
N PRO A 18 11.95 -21.92 0.03
CA PRO A 18 10.84 -22.71 0.60
C PRO A 18 10.32 -22.16 1.95
N THR A 19 10.94 -21.11 2.48
CA THR A 19 10.57 -20.38 3.71
C THR A 19 10.31 -18.89 3.48
N GLY A 20 10.38 -18.41 2.23
CA GLY A 20 10.30 -16.99 1.90
C GLY A 20 8.89 -16.43 2.11
N ARG A 21 8.75 -15.51 3.07
CA ARG A 21 7.49 -14.77 3.24
C ARG A 21 7.18 -14.00 1.94
N PRO A 22 5.92 -14.02 1.45
CA PRO A 22 5.54 -13.24 0.28
C PRO A 22 5.88 -11.77 0.51
N ARG A 23 6.47 -11.12 -0.50
CA ARG A 23 6.76 -9.68 -0.49
C ARG A 23 5.67 -8.94 -1.26
N VAL A 24 5.18 -7.83 -0.72
CA VAL A 24 4.11 -7.03 -1.33
C VAL A 24 4.62 -5.62 -1.63
N VAL A 25 4.36 -5.14 -2.84
CA VAL A 25 4.52 -3.73 -3.18
C VAL A 25 3.13 -3.11 -3.23
N VAL A 26 2.91 -2.07 -2.44
CA VAL A 26 1.68 -1.28 -2.44
C VAL A 26 1.97 0.02 -3.16
N ILE A 27 1.18 0.36 -4.17
CA ILE A 27 1.37 1.57 -4.98
C ILE A 27 0.15 2.47 -4.76
N GLY A 28 0.37 3.72 -4.38
CA GLY A 28 -0.73 4.66 -4.21
C GLY A 28 -0.41 5.82 -3.30
N ASP A 29 -1.40 6.23 -2.50
CA ASP A 29 -1.40 7.43 -1.70
C ASP A 29 -0.77 7.27 -0.30
N ALA A 30 -0.09 8.33 0.12
CA ALA A 30 0.23 8.62 1.50
C ALA A 30 -0.01 10.12 1.69
N LEU A 31 -0.79 10.45 2.72
CA LEU A 31 -1.18 11.83 3.03
C LEU A 31 -1.20 12.03 4.54
N VAL A 32 -1.53 13.25 4.97
CA VAL A 32 -1.76 13.58 6.37
C VAL A 32 -3.25 13.75 6.59
N ASP A 33 -3.80 12.95 7.50
CA ASP A 33 -5.17 13.09 7.98
C ASP A 33 -5.20 14.13 9.10
N GLU A 34 -6.01 15.18 8.92
CA GLU A 34 -6.32 16.16 9.96
C GLU A 34 -7.61 15.77 10.68
N VAL A 35 -7.53 15.59 12.00
CA VAL A 35 -8.66 15.28 12.86
C VAL A 35 -8.95 16.49 13.72
N VAL A 36 -10.17 17.03 13.63
CA VAL A 36 -10.59 18.22 14.37
C VAL A 36 -11.60 17.82 15.45
N VAL A 37 -11.23 18.04 16.71
CA VAL A 37 -12.07 17.75 17.89
C VAL A 37 -12.03 18.95 18.82
N ASP A 38 -13.20 19.51 19.15
CA ASP A 38 -13.35 20.66 20.05
C ASP A 38 -12.42 21.85 19.71
N GLY A 39 -12.26 22.13 18.41
CA GLY A 39 -11.38 23.19 17.91
C GLY A 39 -9.89 22.88 17.97
N THR A 40 -9.50 21.69 18.45
CA THR A 40 -8.13 21.18 18.43
C THR A 40 -7.91 20.33 17.18
N THR A 41 -6.85 20.61 16.43
CA THR A 41 -6.44 19.82 15.27
C THR A 41 -5.28 18.88 15.63
N THR A 42 -5.45 17.59 15.39
CA THR A 42 -4.35 16.60 15.43
C THR A 42 -4.08 16.07 14.03
N ARG A 43 -2.80 15.79 13.74
CA ARG A 43 -2.33 15.30 12.44
C ARG A 43 -1.87 13.85 12.58
N HIS A 44 -2.33 13.00 11.68
CA HIS A 44 -1.99 11.58 11.65
C HIS A 44 -1.55 11.19 10.24
N PRO A 45 -0.59 10.26 10.09
CA PRO A 45 -0.34 9.65 8.78
C PRO A 45 -1.60 8.95 8.28
N GLY A 46 -1.92 9.15 7.00
CA GLY A 46 -3.09 8.60 6.32
C GLY A 46 -2.78 8.15 4.90
N GLY A 47 -3.83 7.75 4.19
CA GLY A 47 -3.74 7.21 2.83
C GLY A 47 -4.03 5.72 2.77
N SER A 48 -4.83 5.34 1.78
CA SER A 48 -5.30 3.96 1.64
C SER A 48 -4.15 2.98 1.38
N ALA A 49 -3.20 3.35 0.51
CA ALA A 49 -2.03 2.53 0.23
C ALA A 49 -1.09 2.47 1.43
N LEU A 50 -0.87 3.58 2.14
CA LEU A 50 -0.12 3.58 3.39
C LEU A 50 -0.74 2.64 4.43
N ASN A 51 -2.05 2.72 4.64
CA ASN A 51 -2.76 1.88 5.59
C ASN A 51 -2.65 0.39 5.26
N VAL A 52 -2.73 0.02 3.97
CA VAL A 52 -2.53 -1.37 3.53
C VAL A 52 -1.09 -1.83 3.76
N ALA A 53 -0.09 -1.01 3.42
CA ALA A 53 1.31 -1.36 3.62
C ALA A 53 1.64 -1.58 5.11
N ILE A 54 1.12 -0.72 5.99
CA ILE A 54 1.27 -0.86 7.44
C ILE A 54 0.51 -2.09 7.97
N GLY A 55 -0.73 -2.30 7.50
CA GLY A 55 -1.53 -3.47 7.86
C GLY A 55 -0.90 -4.81 7.47
N LEU A 56 -0.08 -4.82 6.42
CA LEU A 56 0.74 -5.99 6.03
C LEU A 56 2.02 -6.11 6.86
N ALA A 57 2.69 -5.00 7.12
CA ALA A 57 3.96 -4.98 7.84
C ALA A 57 3.82 -5.41 9.31
N ILE A 58 2.75 -4.99 10.01
CA ILE A 58 2.56 -5.28 11.44
C ILE A 58 2.48 -6.80 11.72
N PRO A 59 1.69 -7.61 10.98
CA PRO A 59 1.70 -9.07 11.10
C PRO A 59 2.98 -9.74 10.55
N GLY A 60 3.90 -8.97 9.97
CA GLY A 60 5.20 -9.44 9.50
C GLY A 60 5.25 -9.88 8.04
N VAL A 61 4.30 -9.44 7.19
CA VAL A 61 4.43 -9.57 5.73
C VAL A 61 5.30 -8.42 5.23
N PRO A 62 6.46 -8.70 4.61
CA PRO A 62 7.31 -7.63 4.07
C PRO A 62 6.55 -6.80 3.02
N ALA A 63 6.35 -5.52 3.31
CA ALA A 63 5.65 -4.58 2.45
C ALA A 63 6.55 -3.39 2.06
N THR A 64 6.47 -2.95 0.82
CA THR A 64 7.10 -1.72 0.32
C THR A 64 6.02 -0.81 -0.21
N LEU A 65 5.93 0.42 0.32
CA LEU A 65 5.06 1.45 -0.23
C LEU A 65 5.83 2.22 -1.32
N LEU A 66 5.28 2.25 -2.53
CA LEU A 66 5.70 3.13 -3.61
C LEU A 66 4.66 4.24 -3.75
N THR A 67 5.04 5.45 -3.39
CA THR A 67 4.15 6.62 -3.38
C THR A 67 4.91 7.85 -3.89
N SER A 68 4.18 8.90 -4.23
CA SER A 68 4.74 10.23 -4.49
C SER A 68 4.28 11.15 -3.38
N ILE A 69 5.22 11.87 -2.78
CA ILE A 69 4.96 12.89 -1.76
C ILE A 69 5.26 14.27 -2.35
N GLY A 70 4.54 15.29 -1.88
CA GLY A 70 4.85 16.68 -2.19
C GLY A 70 6.19 17.14 -1.59
N GLU A 71 6.66 18.32 -1.99
CA GLU A 71 7.87 18.93 -1.44
C GLU A 71 7.59 19.85 -0.23
N ASP A 72 6.36 19.84 0.26
CA ASP A 72 5.84 20.68 1.35
C ASP A 72 6.44 20.38 2.74
#